data_AF-A0A8R7UGC7-F1
#
_entry.id   AF-A0A8R7UGC7-F1
#
_cell.length_a   1.000
_cell.length_b   1.000
_cell.length_c   1.000
_cell.angle_alpha   90.00
_cell.angle_beta   90.00
_cell.angle_gamma   90.00
#
_symmetry.space_group_name_H-M   'P 1'
#
loop_
_entity.id
_entity.type
_entity.pdbx_description
1 polymer ?
#
loop_
_entity_poly.entity_id
_entity_poly.type
_entity_poly.pdbx_seq_one_letter_code
_entity_poly.pdbx_strand_id
1 'polypeptide(L)'
;MKAHILQYVRCCQVCQQAKLDRSASPGLLMPLPIPQESWDLITMDFVDGLPQSGQFNCLLVVVDKHTRFAHFLPLAHPYTASKVALLYMQQLYKLHGFPGTIVSDRDPVFTSHFWQELFKYAGTELHMSTANHPQTDGQTERVNQCIETYLRCFVQACPKRWSFWIPLAQFWYNTSHHSAIGMTPFKAMFGREPRHWGITATTSCTVPALQAWLKERTVMQGVIQQQLHRAHQLMKDQADKKRSFMQFQVGDQVFLKLQPYIQTSVAPRANHKLSYKFYGPFPIIAKINYVAYELELPPQATVHPVFHVSQLRQALLPGTTASTTLPPQEEDLAVPVVVLQ
;
A
#
# COMPACT_ATOMS: atom_id res chain seq x y z
N MET A 1 -36.21 -15.23 -28.67
CA MET A 1 -34.99 -15.78 -29.31
C MET A 1 -33.70 -15.41 -28.56
N LYS A 2 -33.33 -14.12 -28.42
CA LYS A 2 -32.10 -13.69 -27.69
C LYS A 2 -31.95 -14.26 -26.27
N ALA A 3 -33.04 -14.30 -25.49
CA ALA A 3 -33.03 -14.84 -24.14
C ALA A 3 -32.68 -16.34 -24.08
N HIS A 4 -33.20 -17.14 -25.02
CA HIS A 4 -32.90 -18.57 -25.12
C HIS A 4 -31.44 -18.82 -25.51
N ILE A 5 -30.89 -18.02 -26.43
CA ILE A 5 -29.49 -18.10 -26.82
C ILE A 5 -28.58 -17.73 -25.63
N LEU A 6 -28.92 -16.68 -24.87
CA LEU A 6 -28.19 -16.32 -23.65
C LEU A 6 -28.26 -17.42 -22.59
N GLN A 7 -29.43 -18.04 -22.39
CA GLN A 7 -29.62 -19.15 -21.46
C GLN A 7 -28.76 -20.35 -21.89
N TYR A 8 -28.81 -20.72 -23.16
CA TYR A 8 -28.02 -21.83 -23.72
C TYR A 8 -26.51 -21.60 -23.57
N VAL A 9 -26.02 -20.40 -23.88
CA VAL A 9 -24.60 -20.05 -23.72
C VAL A 9 -24.20 -19.99 -22.24
N ARG A 10 -25.09 -19.54 -21.34
CA ARG A 10 -24.85 -19.56 -19.88
C ARG A 10 -24.81 -20.97 -19.31
N CYS A 11 -25.57 -21.92 -19.84
CA CYS A 11 -25.60 -23.30 -19.38
C CYS A 11 -24.58 -24.22 -20.09
N CYS A 12 -23.94 -23.74 -21.15
CA CYS A 12 -22.95 -24.51 -21.91
C CYS A 12 -21.61 -24.57 -21.16
N GLN A 13 -21.26 -25.76 -20.66
CA GLN A 13 -20.05 -26.02 -19.89
C GLN A 13 -18.76 -25.63 -20.64
N VAL A 14 -18.67 -25.95 -21.93
CA VAL A 14 -17.52 -25.58 -22.77
C VAL A 14 -17.38 -24.06 -22.86
N CYS A 15 -18.49 -23.32 -22.97
CA CYS A 15 -18.47 -21.86 -22.98
C CYS A 15 -18.10 -21.26 -21.61
N GLN A 16 -18.54 -21.87 -20.51
CA GLN A 16 -18.19 -21.44 -19.15
C GLN A 16 -16.69 -21.63 -18.87
N GLN A 17 -16.11 -22.73 -19.34
CA GLN A 17 -14.70 -23.08 -19.10
C GLN A 17 -13.73 -22.35 -20.04
N ALA A 18 -14.11 -22.14 -21.31
CA ALA A 18 -13.22 -21.56 -22.31
C ALA A 18 -13.26 -20.02 -22.36
N LYS A 19 -14.35 -19.38 -21.93
CA LYS A 19 -14.44 -17.91 -21.92
C LYS A 19 -13.83 -17.35 -20.64
N LEU A 20 -12.88 -16.44 -20.80
CA LEU A 20 -12.40 -15.60 -19.71
C LEU A 20 -13.59 -14.83 -19.11
N ASP A 21 -13.82 -15.02 -17.81
CA ASP A 21 -14.74 -14.17 -17.08
C ASP A 21 -14.15 -12.77 -16.96
N ARG A 22 -14.81 -11.80 -17.61
CA ARG A 22 -14.44 -10.38 -17.58
C ARG A 22 -15.22 -9.61 -16.50
N SER A 23 -15.94 -10.33 -15.63
CA SER A 23 -16.55 -9.75 -14.44
C SER A 23 -15.46 -9.19 -13.51
N ALA A 24 -15.82 -8.20 -12.70
CA ALA A 24 -14.95 -7.79 -11.61
C ALA A 24 -14.76 -8.99 -10.69
N SER A 25 -13.52 -9.23 -10.22
CA SER A 25 -13.20 -10.36 -9.35
C SER A 25 -14.25 -10.47 -8.22
N PRO A 26 -14.90 -11.63 -8.08
CA PRO A 26 -15.87 -11.83 -7.01
C PRO A 26 -15.14 -11.80 -5.66
N GLY A 27 -15.78 -11.21 -4.66
CA GLY A 27 -15.20 -10.96 -3.34
C GLY A 27 -14.98 -9.47 -3.10
N LEU A 28 -15.83 -8.87 -2.27
CA LEU A 28 -15.56 -7.53 -1.75
C LEU A 28 -14.46 -7.63 -0.68
N LEU A 29 -13.59 -6.62 -0.62
CA LEU A 29 -12.65 -6.45 0.49
C LEU A 29 -13.44 -6.47 1.80
N MET A 30 -13.20 -7.48 2.65
CA MET A 30 -13.69 -7.50 4.02
C MET A 30 -12.58 -6.97 4.92
N PRO A 31 -12.64 -5.71 5.38
CA PRO A 31 -11.64 -5.21 6.30
C PRO A 31 -11.74 -5.98 7.61
N LEU A 32 -10.58 -6.36 8.17
CA LEU A 32 -10.51 -6.84 9.55
C LEU A 32 -11.09 -5.77 10.49
N PRO A 33 -11.72 -6.17 11.60
CA PRO A 33 -12.20 -5.23 12.60
C PRO A 33 -11.04 -4.33 13.04
N ILE A 34 -11.30 -3.04 13.17
CA ILE A 34 -10.30 -2.10 13.68
C ILE A 34 -10.19 -2.38 15.19
N PRO A 35 -9.01 -2.79 15.70
CA PRO A 35 -8.83 -3.04 17.12
C PRO A 35 -9.08 -1.75 17.92
N GLN A 36 -9.73 -1.88 19.08
CA GLN A 36 -10.02 -0.75 19.96
C GLN A 36 -8.85 -0.39 20.86
N GLU A 37 -7.99 -1.37 21.18
CA GLU A 37 -6.85 -1.20 22.06
C GLU A 37 -5.53 -1.44 21.33
N SER A 38 -4.46 -0.86 21.88
CA SER A 38 -3.11 -1.07 21.38
C SER A 38 -2.70 -2.51 21.66
N TRP A 39 -2.04 -3.16 20.69
CA TRP A 39 -1.52 -4.51 20.83
C TRP A 39 -2.57 -5.63 20.96
N ASP A 40 -3.85 -5.33 20.76
CA ASP A 40 -4.92 -6.33 20.73
C ASP A 40 -4.87 -7.20 19.47
N LEU A 41 -4.64 -6.58 18.31
CA LEU A 41 -4.49 -7.24 17.01
C LEU A 41 -3.12 -6.93 16.42
N ILE A 42 -2.27 -7.96 16.29
CA ILE A 42 -0.94 -7.83 15.69
C ILE A 42 -0.81 -8.64 14.40
N THR A 43 0.10 -8.20 13.55
CA THR A 43 0.49 -8.93 12.33
C THR A 43 1.94 -9.38 12.46
N MET A 44 2.22 -10.62 12.07
CA MET A 44 3.56 -11.21 12.11
C MET A 44 3.97 -11.70 10.73
N ASP A 45 5.21 -11.40 10.33
CA ASP A 45 5.72 -11.75 9.01
C ASP A 45 7.24 -11.99 9.05
N PHE A 46 7.72 -12.93 8.23
CA PHE A 46 9.14 -13.22 8.11
C PHE A 46 9.72 -12.60 6.84
N VAL A 47 10.77 -11.79 7.01
CA VAL A 47 11.60 -11.31 5.90
C VAL A 47 12.81 -12.23 5.80
N ASP A 48 12.67 -13.28 5.00
CA ASP A 48 13.73 -14.26 4.72
C ASP A 48 14.63 -13.84 3.54
N GLY A 49 15.74 -14.57 3.37
CA GLY A 49 16.65 -14.39 2.23
C GLY A 49 17.50 -13.13 2.31
N LEU A 50 17.69 -12.57 3.52
CA LEU A 50 18.56 -11.41 3.72
C LEU A 50 20.04 -11.83 3.63
N PRO A 51 20.93 -10.94 3.14
CA PRO A 51 22.36 -11.18 3.18
C PRO A 51 22.83 -11.40 4.63
N GLN A 52 23.83 -12.25 4.82
CA GLN A 52 24.37 -12.55 6.14
C GLN A 52 24.94 -11.28 6.80
N SER A 53 24.41 -10.91 7.97
CA SER A 53 24.92 -9.81 8.79
C SER A 53 25.20 -10.26 10.23
N GLY A 54 26.48 -10.52 10.51
CA GLY A 54 26.88 -11.22 11.73
C GLY A 54 26.34 -12.65 11.69
N GLN A 55 25.56 -13.03 12.70
CA GLN A 55 24.91 -14.34 12.76
C GLN A 55 23.50 -14.38 12.14
N PHE A 56 22.95 -13.24 11.71
CA PHE A 56 21.56 -13.12 11.29
C PHE A 56 21.40 -13.06 9.76
N ASN A 57 20.33 -13.67 9.26
CA ASN A 57 19.96 -13.71 7.83
C ASN A 57 18.43 -13.67 7.59
N CYS A 58 17.65 -13.49 8.66
CA CYS A 58 16.20 -13.36 8.64
C CYS A 58 15.78 -12.25 9.62
N LEU A 59 14.61 -11.68 9.41
CA LEU A 59 13.99 -10.73 10.34
C LEU A 59 12.52 -11.12 10.56
N LEU A 60 12.11 -11.28 11.81
CA LEU A 60 10.71 -11.33 12.19
C LEU A 60 10.20 -9.90 12.39
N VAL A 61 9.17 -9.53 11.65
CA VAL A 61 8.50 -8.24 11.74
C VAL A 61 7.17 -8.43 12.45
N VAL A 62 6.95 -7.66 13.50
CA VAL A 62 5.68 -7.65 14.25
C VAL A 62 5.12 -6.24 14.28
N VAL A 63 3.88 -6.07 13.87
CA VAL A 63 3.24 -4.75 13.75
C VAL A 63 1.89 -4.76 14.45
N ASP A 64 1.63 -3.75 15.28
CA ASP A 64 0.30 -3.52 15.83
C ASP A 64 -0.61 -2.85 14.82
N LYS A 65 -1.82 -3.38 14.65
CA LYS A 65 -2.80 -2.82 13.71
C LYS A 65 -3.41 -1.52 14.18
N HIS A 66 -3.48 -1.29 15.50
CA HIS A 66 -4.04 -0.07 16.06
C HIS A 66 -3.08 1.11 15.87
N THR A 67 -1.90 1.03 16.47
CA THR A 67 -0.92 2.13 16.53
C THR A 67 0.05 2.15 15.36
N ARG A 68 0.12 1.06 14.57
CA ARG A 68 1.16 0.82 13.55
C ARG A 68 2.57 0.71 14.13
N PHE A 69 2.70 0.53 15.45
CA PHE A 69 4.00 0.37 16.07
C PHE A 69 4.61 -0.98 15.67
N ALA A 70 5.86 -0.97 15.21
CA ALA A 70 6.54 -2.15 14.70
C ALA A 70 7.76 -2.53 15.55
N HIS A 71 8.01 -3.85 15.63
CA HIS A 71 9.26 -4.43 16.14
C HIS A 71 9.93 -5.25 15.07
N PHE A 72 11.26 -5.12 15.00
CA PHE A 72 12.11 -5.81 14.04
C PHE A 72 13.07 -6.71 14.81
N LEU A 73 12.90 -8.02 14.69
CA LEU A 73 13.61 -9.01 15.51
C LEU A 73 14.54 -9.85 14.62
N PRO A 74 15.87 -9.64 14.67
CA PRO A 74 16.82 -10.42 13.88
C PRO A 74 16.83 -11.90 14.26
N LEU A 75 16.84 -12.76 13.24
CA LEU A 75 16.83 -14.22 13.36
C LEU A 75 17.90 -14.85 12.46
N ALA A 76 18.29 -16.06 12.83
CA ALA A 76 19.24 -16.88 12.09
C ALA A 76 18.53 -18.15 11.64
N HIS A 77 18.44 -18.35 10.33
CA HIS A 77 17.91 -19.55 9.72
C HIS A 77 18.95 -20.70 9.80
N PRO A 78 18.55 -21.94 10.14
CA PRO A 78 17.19 -22.37 10.46
C PRO A 78 16.75 -22.01 11.88
N TYR A 79 15.54 -21.48 11.99
CA TYR A 79 14.84 -21.24 13.24
C TYR A 79 13.67 -22.22 13.40
N THR A 80 13.31 -22.51 14.66
CA THR A 80 12.20 -23.40 15.03
C THR A 80 11.10 -22.58 15.67
N ALA A 81 9.86 -23.08 15.66
CA ALA A 81 8.75 -22.42 16.33
C ALA A 81 9.02 -22.13 17.82
N SER A 82 9.73 -23.03 18.51
CA SER A 82 10.15 -22.83 19.89
C SER A 82 11.14 -21.66 20.07
N LYS A 83 12.10 -21.50 19.16
CA LYS A 83 13.04 -20.36 19.19
C LYS A 83 12.31 -19.05 18.91
N VAL A 84 11.40 -19.04 17.94
CA VAL A 84 10.60 -17.85 17.60
C VAL A 84 9.69 -17.46 18.77
N ALA A 85 9.05 -18.42 19.42
CA ALA A 85 8.23 -18.18 20.61
C ALA A 85 9.08 -17.62 21.77
N LEU A 86 10.26 -18.18 22.02
CA LEU A 86 11.16 -17.65 23.05
C LEU A 86 11.58 -16.21 22.74
N LEU A 87 11.91 -15.91 21.49
CA LEU A 87 12.26 -14.56 21.05
C LEU A 87 11.08 -13.59 21.25
N TYR A 88 9.87 -14.02 20.91
CA TYR A 88 8.65 -13.28 21.15
C TYR A 88 8.48 -12.96 22.64
N MET A 89 8.64 -13.97 23.51
CA MET A 89 8.53 -13.79 24.96
C MET A 89 9.59 -12.82 25.51
N GLN A 90 10.83 -12.96 25.03
CA GLN A 90 11.96 -12.16 25.50
C GLN A 90 11.91 -10.70 25.05
N GLN A 91 11.28 -10.40 23.91
CA GLN A 91 11.32 -9.05 23.32
C GLN A 91 9.98 -8.34 23.34
N LEU A 92 8.87 -9.04 23.10
CA LEU A 92 7.56 -8.44 22.91
C LEU A 92 6.65 -8.62 24.13
N TYR A 93 6.54 -9.84 24.65
CA TYR A 93 5.67 -10.13 25.79
C TYR A 93 6.00 -9.24 27.00
N LYS A 94 7.30 -9.05 27.30
CA LYS A 94 7.73 -8.17 28.41
C LYS A 94 7.30 -6.71 28.28
N LEU A 95 6.97 -6.26 27.05
CA LEU A 95 6.61 -4.87 26.76
C LEU A 95 5.09 -4.70 26.69
N HIS A 96 4.39 -5.66 26.09
CA HIS A 96 2.98 -5.49 25.71
C HIS A 96 2.04 -6.60 26.20
N GLY A 97 2.57 -7.72 26.70
CA GLY A 97 1.79 -8.92 26.98
C GLY A 97 1.43 -9.73 25.73
N PHE A 98 0.41 -10.60 25.85
CA PHE A 98 -0.14 -11.35 24.74
C PHE A 98 -1.25 -10.56 24.04
N PRO A 99 -1.32 -10.58 22.70
CA PRO A 99 -2.40 -9.98 21.94
C PRO A 99 -3.66 -10.85 22.02
N GLY A 100 -4.83 -10.24 21.78
CA GLY A 100 -6.07 -10.97 21.57
C GLY A 100 -6.05 -11.78 20.28
N THR A 101 -5.46 -11.23 19.22
CA THR A 101 -5.42 -11.88 17.90
C THR A 101 -4.09 -11.66 17.18
N ILE A 102 -3.58 -12.71 16.54
CA ILE A 102 -2.41 -12.67 15.67
C ILE A 102 -2.83 -13.02 14.24
N VAL A 103 -2.47 -12.15 13.30
CA VAL A 103 -2.59 -12.44 11.87
C VAL A 103 -1.21 -12.72 11.30
N SER A 104 -1.05 -13.86 10.64
CA SER A 104 0.21 -14.21 9.98
C SER A 104 -0.01 -14.81 8.60
N ASP A 105 1.08 -15.00 7.86
CA ASP A 105 1.09 -15.87 6.70
C ASP A 105 1.05 -17.35 7.11
N ARG A 106 1.14 -18.24 6.12
CA ARG A 106 1.11 -19.69 6.34
C ARG A 106 2.50 -20.28 6.51
N ASP A 107 3.45 -19.52 7.06
CA ASP A 107 4.80 -20.02 7.34
C ASP A 107 4.75 -21.32 8.19
N PRO A 108 5.65 -22.30 7.95
CA PRO A 108 5.72 -23.54 8.73
C PRO A 108 5.84 -23.33 10.24
N VAL A 109 6.43 -22.22 10.69
CA VAL A 109 6.51 -21.87 12.11
C VAL A 109 5.12 -21.58 12.68
N PHE A 110 4.36 -20.70 12.03
CA PHE A 110 3.05 -20.25 12.51
C PHE A 110 1.99 -21.34 12.39
N THR A 111 2.15 -22.24 11.42
CA THR A 111 1.27 -23.40 11.23
C THR A 111 1.67 -24.61 12.07
N SER A 112 2.79 -24.57 12.80
CA SER A 112 3.25 -25.68 13.63
C SER A 112 2.30 -25.95 14.80
N HIS A 113 2.17 -27.23 15.18
CA HIS A 113 1.38 -27.64 16.34
C HIS A 113 1.83 -26.96 17.63
N PHE A 114 3.14 -26.77 17.79
CA PHE A 114 3.71 -26.06 18.94
C PHE A 114 3.18 -24.62 19.04
N TRP A 115 3.18 -23.88 17.92
CA TRP A 115 2.72 -22.50 17.88
C TRP A 115 1.22 -22.39 18.17
N GLN A 116 0.42 -23.26 17.55
CA GLN A 116 -1.02 -23.30 17.75
C GLN A 116 -1.40 -23.60 19.20
N GLU A 117 -0.79 -24.62 19.82
CA GLU A 117 -1.08 -24.96 21.22
C GLU A 117 -0.61 -23.86 22.18
N LEU A 118 0.57 -23.27 21.97
CA LEU A 118 1.08 -22.18 22.80
C LEU A 118 0.09 -21.01 22.89
N PHE A 119 -0.36 -20.50 21.74
CA PHE A 119 -1.25 -19.35 21.70
C PHE A 119 -2.70 -19.69 22.07
N LYS A 120 -3.13 -20.94 21.84
CA LYS A 120 -4.40 -21.44 22.36
C LYS A 120 -4.42 -21.44 23.90
N TYR A 121 -3.35 -21.88 24.57
CA TYR A 121 -3.25 -21.78 26.04
C TYR A 121 -3.11 -20.33 26.53
N ALA A 122 -2.53 -19.45 25.73
CA ALA A 122 -2.44 -18.03 26.03
C ALA A 122 -3.78 -17.27 25.83
N GLY A 123 -4.78 -17.91 25.21
CA GLY A 123 -6.06 -17.27 24.89
C GLY A 123 -6.01 -16.33 23.68
N THR A 124 -4.99 -16.46 22.83
CA THR A 124 -4.81 -15.65 21.61
C THR A 124 -5.38 -16.38 20.40
N GLU A 125 -6.22 -15.68 19.62
CA GLU A 125 -6.76 -16.20 18.38
C GLU A 125 -5.74 -16.09 17.24
N LEU A 126 -5.52 -17.19 16.51
CA LEU A 126 -4.63 -17.21 15.36
C LEU A 126 -5.44 -17.15 14.06
N HIS A 127 -5.17 -16.15 13.24
CA HIS A 127 -5.74 -16.01 11.91
C HIS A 127 -4.65 -16.10 10.85
N MET A 128 -4.83 -17.01 9.90
CA MET A 128 -3.90 -17.20 8.80
C MET A 128 -4.43 -16.50 7.56
N SER A 129 -3.61 -15.67 6.93
CA SER A 129 -3.90 -15.17 5.60
C SER A 129 -4.00 -16.33 4.60
N THR A 130 -4.90 -16.21 3.63
CA THR A 130 -5.11 -17.21 2.59
C THR A 130 -4.01 -17.13 1.55
N ALA A 131 -3.32 -18.25 1.28
CA ALA A 131 -2.37 -18.36 0.17
C ALA A 131 -3.06 -17.92 -1.14
N ASN A 132 -2.43 -17.00 -1.87
CA ASN A 132 -2.89 -16.47 -3.15
C ASN A 132 -4.18 -15.62 -3.15
N HIS A 133 -4.63 -15.08 -2.00
CA HIS A 133 -5.74 -14.11 -1.98
C HIS A 133 -5.38 -12.81 -1.21
N PRO A 134 -4.66 -11.87 -1.86
CA PRO A 134 -4.29 -10.56 -1.29
C PRO A 134 -5.49 -9.66 -0.95
N GLN A 135 -6.71 -10.04 -1.32
CA GLN A 135 -7.91 -9.23 -1.13
C GLN A 135 -8.52 -9.32 0.28
N THR A 136 -8.17 -10.32 1.09
CA THR A 136 -8.79 -10.48 2.42
C THR A 136 -8.13 -9.60 3.49
N ASP A 137 -6.89 -9.13 3.26
CA ASP A 137 -6.18 -8.25 4.20
C ASP A 137 -5.20 -7.29 3.49
N GLY A 138 -5.69 -6.64 2.43
CA GLY A 138 -4.87 -5.69 1.64
C GLY A 138 -4.32 -4.52 2.47
N GLN A 139 -4.81 -4.28 3.69
CA GLN A 139 -4.22 -3.32 4.62
C GLN A 139 -2.98 -3.87 5.34
N THR A 140 -2.99 -5.11 5.86
CA THR A 140 -1.74 -5.72 6.38
C THR A 140 -0.73 -5.86 5.28
N GLU A 141 -1.16 -6.37 4.12
CA GLU A 141 -0.26 -6.63 3.00
C GLU A 141 0.46 -5.35 2.57
N ARG A 142 -0.26 -4.22 2.49
CA ARG A 142 0.34 -2.95 2.10
C ARG A 142 1.28 -2.38 3.16
N VAL A 143 0.99 -2.61 4.45
CA VAL A 143 1.89 -2.21 5.54
C VAL A 143 3.15 -3.05 5.56
N ASN A 144 3.03 -4.38 5.44
CA ASN A 144 4.16 -5.30 5.36
C ASN A 144 5.01 -5.00 4.12
N GLN A 145 4.41 -4.78 2.95
CA GLN A 145 5.12 -4.37 1.73
C GLN A 145 5.89 -3.05 1.92
N CYS A 146 5.30 -2.06 2.58
CA CYS A 146 5.99 -0.81 2.88
C CYS A 146 7.19 -1.02 3.82
N ILE A 147 7.01 -1.83 4.88
CA ILE A 147 8.07 -2.18 5.82
C ILE A 147 9.19 -2.95 5.13
N GLU A 148 8.85 -3.98 4.36
CA GLU A 148 9.83 -4.76 3.59
C GLU A 148 10.58 -3.88 2.59
N THR A 149 9.91 -2.96 1.89
CA THR A 149 10.57 -2.04 0.97
C THR A 149 11.56 -1.15 1.71
N TYR A 150 11.15 -0.61 2.86
CA TYR A 150 12.02 0.16 3.75
C TYR A 150 13.23 -0.68 4.20
N LEU A 151 13.01 -1.90 4.66
CA LEU A 151 14.05 -2.81 5.10
C LEU A 151 14.97 -3.25 3.95
N ARG A 152 14.45 -3.46 2.73
CA ARG A 152 15.26 -3.76 1.55
C ARG A 152 16.20 -2.60 1.22
N CYS A 153 15.71 -1.36 1.24
CA CYS A 153 16.56 -0.17 1.08
C CYS A 153 17.65 -0.13 2.17
N PHE A 154 17.26 -0.42 3.41
CA PHE A 154 18.16 -0.43 4.56
C PHE A 154 19.25 -1.49 4.45
N VAL A 155 18.86 -2.73 4.13
CA VAL A 155 19.75 -3.88 3.99
C VAL A 155 20.67 -3.71 2.78
N GLN A 156 20.16 -3.22 1.65
CA GLN A 156 20.96 -2.96 0.46
C GLN A 156 22.04 -1.92 0.69
N ALA A 157 21.77 -0.91 1.52
CA ALA A 157 22.75 0.10 1.89
C ALA A 157 23.94 -0.49 2.67
N CYS A 158 23.71 -1.48 3.53
CA CYS A 158 24.74 -2.11 4.37
C CYS A 158 24.56 -3.62 4.51
N PRO A 159 24.81 -4.42 3.46
CA PRO A 159 24.46 -5.84 3.43
C PRO A 159 25.11 -6.69 4.52
N LYS A 160 26.31 -6.32 4.99
CA LYS A 160 27.06 -7.07 6.02
C LYS A 160 26.78 -6.60 7.44
N ARG A 161 26.25 -5.38 7.64
CA ARG A 161 26.08 -4.74 8.96
C ARG A 161 24.63 -4.37 9.27
N TRP A 162 23.65 -4.78 8.46
CA TRP A 162 22.26 -4.37 8.66
C TRP A 162 21.73 -4.73 10.04
N SER A 163 22.12 -5.89 10.61
CA SER A 163 21.63 -6.34 11.91
C SER A 163 22.02 -5.42 13.07
N PHE A 164 23.20 -4.79 12.99
CA PHE A 164 23.69 -3.81 13.98
C PHE A 164 22.80 -2.55 14.04
N TRP A 165 22.18 -2.20 12.92
CA TRP A 165 21.43 -0.95 12.78
C TRP A 165 19.92 -1.15 12.85
N ILE A 166 19.42 -2.38 13.00
CA ILE A 166 18.00 -2.67 13.17
C ILE A 166 17.33 -1.85 14.28
N PRO A 167 17.95 -1.62 15.47
CA PRO A 167 17.34 -0.76 16.48
C PRO A 167 17.11 0.67 15.99
N LEU A 168 18.04 1.21 15.19
CA LEU A 168 17.90 2.55 14.60
C LEU A 168 16.82 2.55 13.51
N ALA A 169 16.74 1.49 12.70
CA ALA A 169 15.73 1.34 11.66
C ALA A 169 14.31 1.25 12.27
N GLN A 170 14.13 0.45 13.32
CA GLN A 170 12.88 0.33 14.07
C GLN A 170 12.48 1.68 14.68
N PHE A 171 13.41 2.38 15.32
CA PHE A 171 13.14 3.70 15.87
C PHE A 171 12.74 4.70 14.78
N TRP A 172 13.45 4.73 13.65
CA TRP A 172 13.13 5.62 12.55
C TRP A 172 11.72 5.36 11.98
N TYR A 173 11.36 4.09 11.78
CA TYR A 173 10.01 3.71 11.36
C TYR A 173 8.95 4.20 12.37
N ASN A 174 9.12 3.87 13.65
CA ASN A 174 8.13 4.23 14.68
C ASN A 174 8.04 5.73 14.95
N THR A 175 9.05 6.51 14.58
CA THR A 175 9.06 7.97 14.74
C THR A 175 8.75 8.73 13.45
N SER A 176 8.52 8.02 12.34
CA SER A 176 8.08 8.62 11.08
C SER A 176 6.57 8.83 11.06
N HIS A 177 6.09 9.81 10.30
CA HIS A 177 4.66 10.11 10.22
C HIS A 177 3.94 9.09 9.32
N HIS A 178 2.88 8.47 9.84
CA HIS A 178 2.04 7.53 9.10
C HIS A 178 0.69 8.15 8.74
N SER A 179 0.39 8.26 7.45
CA SER A 179 -0.87 8.86 6.97
C SER A 179 -2.12 8.13 7.43
N ALA A 180 -2.05 6.81 7.64
CA ALA A 180 -3.18 6.00 8.09
C ALA A 180 -3.68 6.34 9.51
N ILE A 181 -2.78 6.82 10.38
CA ILE A 181 -3.08 7.20 11.78
C ILE A 181 -2.95 8.70 12.04
N GLY A 182 -2.48 9.48 11.05
CA GLY A 182 -2.31 10.94 11.16
C GLY A 182 -1.25 11.39 12.17
N MET A 183 -0.39 10.48 12.64
CA MET A 183 0.66 10.74 13.62
C MET A 183 1.79 9.71 13.50
N THR A 184 2.77 9.78 14.40
CA THR A 184 3.84 8.77 14.48
C THR A 184 3.36 7.54 15.26
N PRO A 185 3.75 6.31 14.88
CA PRO A 185 3.42 5.12 15.65
C PRO A 185 3.85 5.20 17.12
N PHE A 186 5.00 5.83 17.40
CA PHE A 186 5.50 6.05 18.75
C PHE A 186 4.54 6.92 19.58
N LYS A 187 4.02 8.01 19.00
CA LYS A 187 3.05 8.87 19.67
C LYS A 187 1.73 8.15 19.89
N ALA A 188 1.27 7.37 18.90
CA ALA A 188 0.05 6.57 19.03
C ALA A 188 0.16 5.55 20.17
N MET A 189 1.32 4.88 20.29
CA MET A 189 1.56 3.87 21.32
C MET A 189 1.77 4.45 22.73
N PHE A 190 2.52 5.54 22.86
CA PHE A 190 2.95 6.05 24.17
C PHE A 190 2.28 7.37 24.59
N GLY A 191 1.44 7.96 23.74
CA GLY A 191 0.77 9.25 23.99
C GLY A 191 1.70 10.46 24.00
N ARG A 192 2.99 10.30 23.68
CA ARG A 192 4.01 11.36 23.72
C ARG A 192 5.00 11.23 22.58
N GLU A 193 5.60 12.35 22.20
CA GLU A 193 6.68 12.34 21.21
C GLU A 193 7.95 11.70 21.79
N PRO A 194 8.74 11.01 20.95
CA PRO A 194 10.04 10.47 21.35
C PRO A 194 11.01 11.61 21.69
N ARG A 195 11.84 11.42 22.72
CA ARG A 195 12.96 12.33 22.97
C ARG A 195 14.08 12.00 21.99
N HIS A 196 14.31 12.88 21.03
CA HIS A 196 15.43 12.77 20.12
C HIS A 196 16.74 13.11 20.83
N TRP A 197 17.85 12.59 20.30
CA TRP A 197 19.18 13.02 20.74
C TRP A 197 19.33 14.49 20.35
N GLY A 198 19.27 15.40 21.32
CA GLY A 198 19.46 16.85 21.12
C GLY A 198 20.89 17.24 20.76
N ILE A 199 21.65 16.33 20.13
CA ILE A 199 23.03 16.52 19.70
C ILE A 199 22.96 17.01 18.24
N THR A 200 22.77 18.32 18.07
CA THR A 200 22.72 18.99 16.76
C THR A 200 24.10 19.33 16.20
N ALA A 201 25.16 19.25 17.02
CA ALA A 201 26.50 19.68 16.67
C ALA A 201 27.51 18.54 16.79
N THR A 202 28.04 18.10 15.65
CA THR A 202 29.23 17.23 15.53
C THR A 202 30.50 17.87 16.13
N THR A 203 30.43 19.13 16.57
CA THR A 203 31.58 20.01 16.77
C THR A 203 32.11 20.10 18.20
N SER A 204 31.58 19.37 19.19
CA SER A 204 32.13 19.39 20.55
C SER A 204 32.23 18.02 21.25
N CYS A 205 32.19 16.92 20.49
CA CYS A 205 32.42 15.61 21.08
C CYS A 205 33.93 15.35 21.23
N THR A 206 34.46 15.50 22.44
CA THR A 206 35.88 15.25 22.76
C THR A 206 36.25 13.76 22.73
N VAL A 207 35.27 12.87 22.79
CA VAL A 207 35.47 11.40 22.83
C VAL A 207 35.51 10.83 21.40
N PRO A 208 36.66 10.28 20.93
CA PRO A 208 36.81 9.80 19.56
C PRO A 208 35.84 8.68 19.17
N ALA A 209 35.55 7.75 20.10
CA ALA A 209 34.64 6.64 19.86
C ALA A 209 33.18 7.11 19.60
N LEU A 210 32.72 8.11 20.36
CA LEU A 210 31.39 8.69 20.18
C LEU A 210 31.32 9.52 18.89
N GLN A 211 32.38 10.24 18.54
CA GLN A 211 32.45 10.98 17.28
C GLN A 211 32.41 10.03 16.07
N ALA A 212 33.14 8.91 16.11
CA ALA A 212 33.09 7.88 15.08
C ALA A 212 31.68 7.29 14.94
N TRP A 213 31.03 6.94 16.05
CA TRP A 213 29.67 6.41 16.05
C TRP A 213 28.64 7.41 15.50
N LEU A 214 28.72 8.68 15.91
CA LEU A 214 27.83 9.74 15.40
C LEU A 214 28.03 9.96 13.89
N LYS A 215 29.29 9.91 13.41
CA LYS A 215 29.60 10.02 11.98
C LYS A 215 29.08 8.81 11.19
N GLU A 216 29.24 7.59 11.70
CA GLU A 216 28.68 6.39 11.07
C GLU A 216 27.15 6.49 10.97
N ARG A 217 26.50 6.97 12.04
CA ARG A 217 25.04 7.16 12.07
C ARG A 217 24.57 8.20 11.05
N THR A 218 25.19 9.37 10.96
CA THR A 218 24.75 10.43 10.03
C THR A 218 24.94 10.00 8.58
N VAL A 219 26.04 9.31 8.27
CA VAL A 219 26.26 8.70 6.95
C VAL A 219 25.17 7.68 6.64
N MET A 220 24.87 6.77 7.59
CA MET A 220 23.83 5.77 7.42
C MET A 220 22.45 6.40 7.15
N GLN A 221 22.08 7.44 7.91
CA GLN A 221 20.83 8.16 7.72
C GLN A 221 20.73 8.78 6.31
N GLY A 222 21.80 9.41 5.84
CA GLY A 222 21.87 9.97 4.49
C GLY A 222 21.70 8.91 3.40
N VAL A 223 22.35 7.75 3.55
CA VAL A 223 22.23 6.64 2.58
C VAL A 223 20.80 6.08 2.56
N ILE A 224 20.15 5.88 3.72
CA ILE A 224 18.77 5.40 3.79
C ILE A 224 17.83 6.36 3.07
N GLN A 225 17.94 7.67 3.34
CA GLN A 225 17.10 8.68 2.69
C GLN A 225 17.24 8.62 1.16
N GLN A 226 18.48 8.49 0.66
CA GLN A 226 18.73 8.37 -0.77
C GLN A 226 18.11 7.10 -1.37
N GLN A 227 18.24 5.95 -0.71
CA GLN A 227 17.66 4.68 -1.18
C GLN A 227 16.13 4.71 -1.16
N LEU A 228 15.52 5.36 -0.17
CA LEU A 228 14.07 5.53 -0.11
C LEU A 228 13.58 6.45 -1.24
N HIS A 229 14.25 7.58 -1.47
CA HIS A 229 13.92 8.45 -2.60
C HIS A 229 14.03 7.70 -3.94
N ARG A 230 15.07 6.87 -4.10
CA ARG A 230 15.22 6.03 -5.29
C ARG A 230 14.09 5.01 -5.42
N ALA A 231 13.71 4.32 -4.36
CA ALA A 231 12.61 3.36 -4.38
C ALA A 231 11.27 4.05 -4.72
N HIS A 232 11.00 5.21 -4.11
CA HIS A 232 9.84 6.02 -4.44
C HIS A 232 9.83 6.44 -5.92
N GLN A 233 10.97 6.84 -6.46
CA GLN A 233 11.09 7.22 -7.87
C GLN A 233 10.84 6.01 -8.79
N LEU A 234 11.42 4.84 -8.49
CA LEU A 234 11.19 3.62 -9.27
C LEU A 234 9.72 3.18 -9.24
N MET A 235 9.06 3.27 -8.07
CA MET A 235 7.63 3.00 -7.94
C MET A 235 6.80 3.97 -8.78
N LYS A 236 7.15 5.27 -8.76
CA LYS A 236 6.51 6.29 -9.58
C LYS A 236 6.69 5.98 -11.06
N ASP A 237 7.91 5.79 -11.53
CA ASP A 237 8.21 5.53 -12.94
C ASP A 237 7.47 4.28 -13.45
N GLN A 238 7.42 3.22 -12.63
CA GLN A 238 6.70 1.99 -12.97
C GLN A 238 5.17 2.19 -13.00
N ALA A 239 4.62 3.00 -12.09
CA ALA A 239 3.20 3.35 -12.11
C ALA A 239 2.86 4.25 -13.30
N ASP A 240 3.74 5.19 -13.63
CA ASP A 240 3.56 6.17 -14.70
C ASP A 240 3.67 5.54 -16.09
N LYS A 241 4.42 4.46 -16.29
CA LYS A 241 4.42 3.66 -17.54
C LYS A 241 3.03 3.24 -18.02
N LYS A 242 2.08 3.04 -17.09
CA LYS A 242 0.70 2.63 -17.39
C LYS A 242 -0.28 3.81 -17.33
N ARG A 243 0.19 5.05 -17.20
CA ARG A 243 -0.62 6.26 -17.07
C ARG A 243 -0.33 7.21 -18.22
N SER A 244 -1.38 7.83 -18.74
CA SER A 244 -1.28 8.91 -19.72
C SER A 244 -1.30 10.26 -19.02
N PHE A 245 -0.42 11.17 -19.43
CA PHE A 245 -0.48 12.56 -18.97
C PHE A 245 -1.75 13.23 -19.53
N MET A 246 -2.56 13.82 -18.66
CA MET A 246 -3.71 14.65 -19.02
C MET A 246 -3.72 15.90 -18.15
N GLN A 247 -4.01 17.05 -18.74
CA GLN A 247 -4.11 18.33 -18.05
C GLN A 247 -5.33 19.09 -18.59
N PHE A 248 -6.01 19.79 -17.70
CA PHE A 248 -7.12 20.68 -18.04
C PHE A 248 -6.80 22.12 -17.61
N GLN A 249 -7.50 23.08 -18.21
CA GLN A 249 -7.47 24.49 -17.83
C GLN A 249 -8.74 24.89 -17.08
N VAL A 250 -8.65 25.98 -16.31
CA VAL A 250 -9.82 26.59 -15.68
C VAL A 250 -10.76 27.08 -16.78
N GLY A 251 -12.04 26.74 -16.67
CA GLY A 251 -13.06 27.00 -17.70
C GLY A 251 -13.29 25.84 -18.68
N ASP A 252 -12.42 24.81 -18.72
CA ASP A 252 -12.68 23.62 -19.53
C ASP A 252 -13.93 22.89 -19.02
N GLN A 253 -14.73 22.39 -19.96
CA GLN A 253 -15.87 21.53 -19.66
C GLN A 253 -15.39 20.09 -19.54
N VAL A 254 -15.70 19.43 -18.43
CA VAL A 254 -15.31 18.03 -18.20
C VAL A 254 -16.47 17.17 -17.71
N PHE A 255 -16.45 15.93 -18.15
CA PHE A 255 -17.31 14.88 -17.64
C PHE A 255 -16.65 14.20 -16.44
N LEU A 256 -17.41 14.03 -15.37
CA LEU A 256 -16.98 13.41 -14.12
C LEU A 256 -17.45 11.95 -14.03
N LYS A 257 -16.53 11.02 -13.75
CA LYS A 257 -16.81 9.60 -13.53
C LYS A 257 -17.13 9.34 -12.06
N LEU A 258 -18.39 9.04 -11.74
CA LEU A 258 -18.83 8.71 -10.38
C LEU A 258 -19.13 7.21 -10.24
N GLN A 259 -19.06 6.71 -9.01
CA GLN A 259 -19.54 5.36 -8.70
C GLN A 259 -21.06 5.41 -8.39
N PRO A 260 -21.91 4.78 -9.23
CA PRO A 260 -23.36 5.01 -9.18
C PRO A 260 -24.07 4.60 -7.88
N TYR A 261 -23.42 3.78 -7.03
CA TYR A 261 -24.01 3.19 -5.83
C TYR A 261 -23.73 3.99 -4.54
N ILE A 262 -22.83 4.98 -4.58
CA ILE A 262 -22.38 5.74 -3.40
C ILE A 262 -22.70 7.25 -3.55
N GLN A 263 -22.77 7.77 -4.78
CA GLN A 263 -22.77 9.21 -5.06
C GLN A 263 -24.00 9.63 -5.89
N THR A 264 -25.19 9.38 -5.36
CA THR A 264 -26.48 9.63 -6.04
C THR A 264 -26.90 11.11 -6.07
N SER A 265 -26.30 11.96 -5.24
CA SER A 265 -26.65 13.38 -5.08
C SER A 265 -26.27 14.28 -6.25
N VAL A 266 -25.36 13.84 -7.14
CA VAL A 266 -24.83 14.69 -8.22
C VAL A 266 -25.81 14.78 -9.40
N ALA A 267 -26.58 13.72 -9.67
CA ALA A 267 -27.72 13.77 -10.58
C ALA A 267 -28.70 12.62 -10.27
N PRO A 268 -30.00 12.90 -10.02
CA PRO A 268 -31.00 11.86 -9.84
C PRO A 268 -31.21 11.12 -11.17
N ARG A 269 -31.12 9.78 -11.16
CA ARG A 269 -31.36 8.93 -12.34
C ARG A 269 -32.22 7.73 -11.98
N ALA A 270 -33.12 7.36 -12.89
CA ALA A 270 -34.10 6.29 -12.68
C ALA A 270 -33.48 4.87 -12.58
N ASN A 271 -32.25 4.65 -13.06
CA ASN A 271 -31.62 3.32 -13.06
C ASN A 271 -30.08 3.39 -12.92
N HIS A 272 -29.54 3.06 -11.74
CA HIS A 272 -28.10 3.14 -11.46
C HIS A 272 -27.25 2.16 -12.29
N LYS A 273 -27.80 1.00 -12.67
CA LYS A 273 -27.06 -0.08 -13.35
C LYS A 273 -26.87 0.14 -14.86
N LEU A 274 -27.80 0.85 -15.50
CA LEU A 274 -27.81 1.13 -16.95
C LEU A 274 -27.53 2.61 -17.29
N SER A 275 -27.39 3.47 -16.29
CA SER A 275 -27.07 4.88 -16.52
C SER A 275 -25.65 5.11 -17.08
N TYR A 276 -25.46 6.23 -17.77
CA TYR A 276 -24.14 6.65 -18.24
C TYR A 276 -23.15 6.79 -17.08
N LYS A 277 -21.93 6.25 -17.22
CA LYS A 277 -20.93 6.25 -16.13
C LYS A 277 -20.33 7.63 -15.85
N PHE A 278 -20.52 8.58 -16.76
CA PHE A 278 -20.02 9.93 -16.68
C PHE A 278 -21.18 10.92 -16.49
N TYR A 279 -20.93 11.96 -15.70
CA TYR A 279 -21.86 13.01 -15.28
C TYR A 279 -21.32 14.38 -15.71
N GLY A 280 -22.17 15.38 -15.83
CA GLY A 280 -21.80 16.68 -16.40
C GLY A 280 -22.15 16.78 -17.89
N PRO A 281 -21.64 17.78 -18.62
CA PRO A 281 -20.38 18.49 -18.37
C PRO A 281 -20.44 19.50 -17.21
N PHE A 282 -19.35 19.60 -16.46
CA PHE A 282 -19.16 20.60 -15.41
C PHE A 282 -17.92 21.45 -15.75
N PRO A 283 -17.97 22.77 -15.54
CA PRO A 283 -16.79 23.62 -15.72
C PRO A 283 -15.80 23.40 -14.57
N ILE A 284 -14.52 23.47 -14.91
CA ILE A 284 -13.44 23.53 -13.91
C ILE A 284 -13.36 24.95 -13.36
N ILE A 285 -13.55 25.12 -12.05
CA ILE A 285 -13.43 26.41 -11.36
C ILE A 285 -11.99 26.68 -10.96
N ALA A 286 -11.30 25.67 -10.44
CA ALA A 286 -9.94 25.84 -9.94
C ALA A 286 -9.06 24.61 -10.21
N LYS A 287 -7.79 24.88 -10.47
CA LYS A 287 -6.74 23.86 -10.52
C LYS A 287 -6.04 23.82 -9.17
N ILE A 288 -6.35 22.80 -8.36
CA ILE A 288 -5.73 22.62 -7.04
C ILE A 288 -4.28 22.18 -7.19
N ASN A 289 -4.02 21.20 -8.06
CA ASN A 289 -2.67 20.79 -8.45
C ASN A 289 -2.67 20.14 -9.84
N TYR A 290 -1.55 19.55 -10.28
CA TYR A 290 -1.42 18.94 -11.62
C TYR A 290 -2.38 17.76 -11.86
N VAL A 291 -2.86 17.10 -10.80
CA VAL A 291 -3.66 15.87 -10.87
C VAL A 291 -5.04 15.99 -10.22
N ALA A 292 -5.39 17.14 -9.65
CA ALA A 292 -6.66 17.38 -8.97
C ALA A 292 -7.25 18.75 -9.34
N TYR A 293 -8.53 18.73 -9.70
CA TYR A 293 -9.29 19.89 -10.18
C TYR A 293 -10.60 20.02 -9.41
N GLU A 294 -11.01 21.25 -9.16
CA GLU A 294 -12.29 21.58 -8.53
C GLU A 294 -13.34 21.89 -9.61
N LEU A 295 -14.50 21.24 -9.50
CA LEU A 295 -15.61 21.36 -10.44
C LEU A 295 -16.76 22.17 -9.85
N GLU A 296 -17.47 22.89 -10.71
CA GLU A 296 -18.76 23.49 -10.36
C GLU A 296 -19.85 22.41 -10.35
N LEU A 297 -20.09 21.84 -9.18
CA LEU A 297 -21.17 20.88 -8.97
C LEU A 297 -22.49 21.61 -8.66
N PRO A 298 -23.65 20.98 -8.94
CA PRO A 298 -24.94 21.51 -8.51
C PRO A 298 -24.97 21.71 -6.99
N PRO A 299 -25.64 22.74 -6.46
CA PRO A 299 -25.68 23.03 -5.02
C PRO A 299 -26.33 21.92 -4.17
N GLN A 300 -27.00 20.96 -4.81
CA GLN A 300 -27.61 19.78 -4.19
C GLN A 300 -26.64 18.59 -4.05
N ALA A 301 -25.44 18.68 -4.63
CA ALA A 301 -24.45 17.62 -4.58
C ALA A 301 -23.75 17.58 -3.21
N THR A 302 -23.84 16.45 -2.51
CA THR A 302 -23.17 16.23 -1.21
C THR A 302 -21.75 15.66 -1.37
N VAL A 303 -21.22 15.64 -2.60
CA VAL A 303 -19.89 15.10 -2.91
C VAL A 303 -18.88 16.24 -2.90
N HIS A 304 -17.70 16.00 -2.34
CA HIS A 304 -16.60 16.98 -2.34
C HIS A 304 -16.24 17.39 -3.78
N PRO A 305 -16.11 18.69 -4.11
CA PRO A 305 -16.01 19.18 -5.49
C PRO A 305 -14.63 18.97 -6.15
N VAL A 306 -13.63 18.50 -5.40
CA VAL A 306 -12.27 18.24 -5.91
C VAL A 306 -12.12 16.79 -6.34
N PHE A 307 -11.74 16.57 -7.60
CA PHE A 307 -11.60 15.25 -8.21
C PHE A 307 -10.23 15.06 -8.86
N HIS A 308 -9.77 13.81 -8.87
CA HIS A 308 -8.52 13.44 -9.53
C HIS A 308 -8.70 13.37 -11.06
N VAL A 309 -7.68 13.75 -11.83
CA VAL A 309 -7.69 13.82 -13.30
C VAL A 309 -8.10 12.51 -13.98
N SER A 310 -7.83 11.36 -13.36
CA SER A 310 -8.24 10.03 -13.85
C SER A 310 -9.76 9.78 -13.81
N GLN A 311 -10.50 10.60 -13.07
CA GLN A 311 -11.96 10.58 -13.00
C GLN A 311 -12.60 11.59 -13.97
N LEU A 312 -11.80 12.40 -14.66
CA LEU A 312 -12.27 13.44 -15.56
C LEU A 312 -12.05 13.02 -17.01
N ARG A 313 -12.95 13.49 -17.88
CA ARG A 313 -12.82 13.36 -19.33
C ARG A 313 -13.20 14.69 -19.97
N GLN A 314 -12.40 15.18 -20.90
CA GLN A 314 -12.72 16.41 -21.62
C GLN A 314 -14.08 16.28 -22.31
N ALA A 315 -14.95 17.26 -22.09
CA ALA A 315 -16.16 17.44 -22.86
C ALA A 315 -15.84 18.32 -24.07
N LEU A 316 -16.30 17.90 -25.24
CA LEU A 316 -16.20 18.72 -26.45
C LEU A 316 -17.15 19.91 -26.32
N LEU A 317 -16.74 21.06 -26.83
CA LEU A 317 -17.53 22.29 -26.81
C LEU A 317 -18.86 22.08 -27.56
N PRO A 318 -19.98 22.68 -27.10
CA PRO A 318 -21.22 22.66 -27.86
C PRO A 318 -21.01 23.35 -29.22
N GLY A 319 -21.06 22.56 -30.31
CA GLY A 319 -20.77 23.01 -31.67
C GLY A 319 -19.71 22.18 -32.41
N THR A 320 -19.01 21.26 -31.74
CA THR A 320 -18.12 20.32 -32.44
C THR A 320 -18.94 19.26 -33.18
N THR A 321 -19.02 19.36 -34.50
CA THR A 321 -19.63 18.31 -35.33
C THR A 321 -18.75 17.06 -35.29
N ALA A 322 -19.31 15.95 -34.81
CA ALA A 322 -18.67 14.66 -34.96
C ALA A 322 -18.63 14.31 -36.46
N SER A 323 -17.45 14.17 -37.04
CA SER A 323 -17.30 13.63 -38.39
C SER A 323 -17.84 12.20 -38.40
N THR A 324 -18.95 11.97 -39.10
CA THR A 324 -19.49 10.64 -39.37
C THR A 324 -18.74 9.91 -40.49
N THR A 325 -17.92 10.65 -41.23
CA THR A 325 -17.01 10.11 -42.24
C THR A 325 -15.72 9.66 -41.55
N LEU A 326 -15.38 8.39 -41.72
CA LEU A 326 -14.04 7.89 -41.46
C LEU A 326 -13.05 8.74 -42.28
N PRO A 327 -11.88 9.11 -41.74
CA PRO A 327 -10.86 9.72 -42.58
C PRO A 327 -10.61 8.79 -43.78
N PRO A 328 -10.45 9.34 -45.00
CA PRO A 328 -10.07 8.53 -46.14
C PRO A 328 -8.84 7.71 -45.74
N GLN A 329 -8.85 6.40 -46.04
CA GLN A 329 -7.62 5.62 -45.96
C GLN A 329 -6.61 6.32 -46.85
N GLU A 330 -5.66 7.04 -46.25
CA GLU A 330 -4.44 7.37 -46.96
C GLU A 330 -3.83 6.00 -47.32
N GLU A 331 -3.85 5.68 -48.62
CA GLU A 331 -3.13 4.57 -49.21
C GLU A 331 -1.64 4.85 -49.12
N ASP A 332 -1.12 4.93 -47.90
CA ASP A 332 0.29 4.76 -47.61
C ASP A 332 0.34 4.02 -46.29
N LEU A 333 0.49 2.69 -46.38
CA LEU A 333 0.99 1.90 -45.28
C LEU A 333 2.26 2.58 -44.78
N ALA A 334 2.18 3.28 -43.66
CA ALA A 334 3.34 3.90 -43.03
C ALA A 334 4.32 2.77 -42.65
N VAL A 335 5.30 2.53 -43.53
CA VAL A 335 6.40 1.61 -43.27
C VAL A 335 7.25 2.27 -42.18
N PRO A 336 7.46 1.62 -41.01
CA PRO A 336 8.31 2.17 -39.98
C PRO A 336 9.72 2.33 -40.54
N VAL A 337 10.15 3.59 -40.70
CA VAL A 337 11.51 3.93 -41.09
C VAL A 337 12.42 3.59 -39.92
N VAL A 338 13.05 2.40 -40.03
CA VAL A 338 14.16 1.91 -39.20
C VAL A 338 13.76 1.43 -37.81
N VAL A 339 13.64 0.10 -37.67
CA VAL A 339 13.90 -0.59 -36.40
C VAL A 339 15.40 -0.43 -36.13
N LEU A 340 15.73 0.28 -35.04
CA LEU A 340 17.09 0.53 -34.56
C LEU A 340 17.91 -0.78 -34.58
N GLN A 341 19.04 -0.76 -35.31
CA GLN A 341 20.13 -1.72 -35.15
C GLN A 341 20.91 -1.44 -33.88
#